data_AF-A0A8T4U3T5-F1
#
_entry.id   AF-A0A8T4U3T5-F1
#
_cell.length_a   1.000
_cell.length_b   1.000
_cell.length_c   1.000
_cell.angle_alpha   90.00
_cell.angle_beta   90.00
_cell.angle_gamma   90.00
#
_symmetry.space_group_name_H-M   'P 1'
#
loop_
_entity.id
_entity.type
_entity.pdbx_description
1 polymer ?
#
loop_
_entity_poly.entity_id
_entity_poly.type
_entity_poly.pdbx_seq_one_letter_code
_entity_poly.pdbx_strand_id
1 'polypeptide(L)'
;NDPQICKNATEIEDRSRCLRHVGKATKDLEVCDMIEVQTTRNHCYYSTLLAEDDWKYDCGWVPDWSLMYVCFFAKEEGVKLGNT
;
A
#
# COMPACT_ATOMS: atom_id res chain seq x y z
N ASN A 1 -8.92 -11.48 -2.69
CA ASN A 1 -8.35 -10.12 -2.80
C ASN A 1 -9.33 -9.13 -3.44
N ASP A 2 -10.62 -9.23 -3.11
CA ASP A 2 -11.62 -8.28 -3.62
C ASP A 2 -11.78 -7.13 -2.60
N PRO A 3 -11.55 -5.86 -2.98
CA PRO A 3 -11.71 -4.70 -2.11
C PRO A 3 -13.14 -4.57 -1.54
N GLN A 4 -14.15 -5.11 -2.23
CA GLN A 4 -15.54 -5.05 -1.78
C GLN A 4 -15.77 -5.79 -0.46
N ILE A 5 -14.94 -6.80 -0.14
CA ILE A 5 -15.02 -7.54 1.12
C ILE A 5 -14.77 -6.61 2.32
N CYS A 6 -13.94 -5.58 2.15
CA CYS A 6 -13.60 -4.63 3.20
C CYS A 6 -14.77 -3.68 3.57
N LYS A 7 -15.84 -3.62 2.76
CA LYS A 7 -17.01 -2.78 3.04
C LYS A 7 -17.80 -3.21 4.28
N ASN A 8 -17.68 -4.47 4.68
CA ASN A 8 -18.40 -5.02 5.83
C ASN A 8 -17.78 -4.64 7.17
N ALA A 9 -16.57 -4.06 7.18
CA ALA A 9 -15.96 -3.53 8.39
C ALA A 9 -16.65 -2.23 8.82
N THR A 10 -17.17 -2.21 10.05
CA THR A 10 -17.88 -1.07 10.64
C THR A 10 -16.92 0.06 11.03
N GLU A 11 -15.75 -0.30 11.57
CA GLU A 11 -14.75 0.68 11.99
C GLU A 11 -13.89 1.12 10.81
N ILE A 12 -13.68 2.43 10.69
CA ILE A 12 -12.89 3.05 9.61
C ILE A 12 -11.46 2.50 9.60
N GLU A 13 -10.88 2.27 10.78
CA GLU A 13 -9.52 1.71 10.91
C GLU A 13 -9.44 0.26 10.40
N ASP A 14 -10.45 -0.56 10.70
CA ASP A 14 -10.51 -1.95 10.23
C ASP A 14 -10.72 -2.02 8.72
N ARG A 15 -11.62 -1.17 8.18
CA ARG A 15 -11.81 -1.01 6.74
C ARG A 15 -10.52 -0.59 6.06
N SER A 16 -9.84 0.42 6.59
CA SER A 16 -8.59 0.96 6.04
C SER A 16 -7.47 -0.09 6.05
N ARG A 17 -7.34 -0.86 7.14
CA ARG A 17 -6.36 -1.95 7.25
C ARG A 17 -6.67 -3.08 6.27
N CYS A 18 -7.93 -3.46 6.13
CA CYS A 18 -8.36 -4.45 5.16
C CYS A 18 -7.98 -4.03 3.74
N LEU A 19 -8.35 -2.81 3.34
CA LEU A 19 -8.02 -2.27 2.02
C LEU A 19 -6.51 -2.22 1.79
N ARG A 20 -5.72 -1.84 2.80
CA ARG A 20 -4.24 -1.89 2.73
C ARG A 20 -3.73 -3.29 2.38
N HIS A 21 -4.24 -4.32 3.05
CA HIS A 21 -3.85 -5.70 2.76
C HIS A 21 -4.27 -6.14 1.36
N VAL A 22 -5.46 -5.74 0.91
CA VAL A 22 -5.92 -6.03 -0.44
C VAL A 22 -5.01 -5.38 -1.47
N GLY A 23 -4.76 -4.07 -1.38
CA GLY A 23 -3.90 -3.34 -2.32
C GLY A 23 -2.50 -3.95 -2.43
N LYS A 24 -1.89 -4.31 -1.30
CA LYS A 24 -0.60 -5.01 -1.28
C LYS A 24 -0.66 -6.38 -1.97
N ALA A 25 -1.69 -7.18 -1.70
CA ALA A 25 -1.83 -8.53 -2.26
C ALA A 25 -2.19 -8.53 -3.75
N THR A 26 -2.92 -7.52 -4.23
CA THR A 26 -3.26 -7.35 -5.66
C THR A 26 -2.24 -6.54 -6.42
N LYS A 27 -1.33 -5.85 -5.72
CA LYS A 27 -0.40 -4.85 -6.28
C LYS A 27 -1.15 -3.70 -6.98
N ASP A 28 -2.32 -3.36 -6.47
CA ASP A 28 -3.23 -2.38 -7.05
C ASP A 28 -3.25 -1.09 -6.21
N LEU A 29 -2.76 0.00 -6.80
CA LEU A 29 -2.70 1.30 -6.14
C LEU A 29 -4.08 1.98 -6.07
N GLU A 30 -5.02 1.64 -6.96
CA GLU A 30 -6.38 2.20 -6.91
C GLU A 30 -7.11 1.76 -5.65
N VAL A 31 -6.77 0.59 -5.10
CA VAL A 31 -7.28 0.14 -3.79
C VAL A 31 -6.78 1.04 -2.66
N CYS A 32 -5.56 1.56 -2.76
CA CYS A 32 -5.01 2.47 -1.76
C CYS A 32 -5.76 3.82 -1.74
N ASP A 33 -6.29 4.28 -2.88
CA ASP A 33 -7.11 5.50 -2.96
C ASP A 33 -8.44 5.38 -2.22
N MET A 34 -8.95 4.16 -2.07
CA MET A 34 -10.17 3.89 -1.31
C MET A 34 -9.98 4.06 0.21
N ILE A 35 -8.75 4.21 0.70
CA ILE A 35 -8.45 4.32 2.13
C ILE A 35 -8.65 5.76 2.61
N GLU A 36 -9.51 5.91 3.61
CA GLU A 36 -9.84 7.20 4.24
C GLU A 36 -8.76 7.67 5.22
N VAL A 37 -8.16 6.75 5.98
CA VAL A 37 -7.12 7.09 6.96
C VAL A 37 -5.82 7.37 6.24
N GLN A 38 -5.42 8.65 6.17
CA GLN A 38 -4.25 9.12 5.41
C GLN A 38 -2.96 8.34 5.70
N THR A 39 -2.66 8.08 6.98
CA THR A 39 -1.47 7.33 7.38
C THR A 39 -1.52 5.90 6.83
N THR A 40 -2.66 5.22 6.98
CA THR A 40 -2.89 3.88 6.43
C THR A 40 -2.83 3.87 4.90
N ARG A 41 -3.33 4.92 4.23
CA ARG A 41 -3.24 5.10 2.78
C ARG A 41 -1.78 5.22 2.33
N ASN A 42 -0.99 6.09 2.96
CA ASN A 42 0.42 6.26 2.63
C ASN A 42 1.20 4.95 2.81
N HIS A 43 0.91 4.20 3.89
CA HIS A 43 1.47 2.87 4.08
C HIS A 43 0.99 1.85 3.04
N CYS A 44 -0.24 1.95 2.54
CA CYS A 44 -0.72 1.13 1.43
C CYS A 44 0.14 1.36 0.20
N TYR A 45 0.25 2.60 -0.27
CA TYR A 45 1.10 2.97 -1.41
C TYR A 45 2.51 2.42 -1.28
N TYR A 46 3.16 2.69 -0.16
CA TYR A 46 4.51 2.21 0.16
C TYR A 46 4.61 0.67 0.08
N SER A 47 3.71 -0.06 0.77
CA SER A 47 3.78 -1.52 0.83
C SER A 47 3.37 -2.22 -0.46
N THR A 48 2.46 -1.64 -1.23
CA THR A 48 2.04 -2.12 -2.55
C THR A 48 3.18 -2.03 -3.56
N LEU A 49 3.90 -0.90 -3.58
CA LEU A 49 5.04 -0.70 -4.47
C LEU A 49 6.20 -1.66 -4.16
N LEU A 50 6.48 -1.93 -2.88
CA LEU A 50 7.51 -2.90 -2.48
C LEU A 50 7.11 -4.37 -2.65
N ALA A 51 5.82 -4.65 -2.82
CA ALA A 51 5.33 -5.98 -3.19
C ALA A 51 5.33 -6.19 -4.71
N GLU A 52 5.46 -5.12 -5.50
CA GLU A 52 5.52 -5.18 -6.95
C GLU A 52 6.88 -5.73 -7.43
N ASP A 53 6.86 -6.65 -8.40
CA ASP A 53 8.06 -7.36 -8.87
C ASP A 53 8.72 -6.71 -10.10
N ASP A 54 7.92 -6.11 -10.99
CA ASP A 54 8.30 -5.49 -12.25
C ASP A 54 8.42 -3.95 -12.15
N TRP A 55 8.25 -3.40 -10.95
CA TRP A 55 8.21 -1.98 -10.60
C TRP A 55 7.50 -1.11 -11.65
N LYS A 56 6.30 -1.55 -12.03
CA LYS A 56 5.43 -0.81 -12.96
C LYS A 56 5.23 0.67 -12.57
N TYR A 57 5.35 0.97 -11.28
CA TYR A 57 5.17 2.29 -10.69
C TYR A 57 6.42 2.71 -9.92
N ASP A 58 6.68 4.02 -9.89
CA ASP A 58 7.83 4.61 -9.20
C ASP A 58 7.53 4.93 -7.72
N CYS A 59 8.55 4.98 -6.86
CA CYS A 59 8.39 5.35 -5.44
C CYS A 59 7.86 6.77 -5.26
N GLY A 60 7.96 7.64 -6.28
CA GLY A 60 7.35 8.97 -6.29
C GLY A 60 5.82 8.98 -6.17
N TRP A 61 5.14 7.83 -6.32
CA TRP A 61 3.70 7.71 -6.08
C TRP A 61 3.34 7.68 -4.59
N VAL A 62 4.30 7.47 -3.70
CA VAL A 62 4.06 7.52 -2.25
C VAL A 62 3.93 8.99 -1.81
N PRO A 63 2.75 9.45 -1.35
CA PRO A 63 2.57 10.88 -1.03
C PRO A 63 3.36 11.34 0.19
N ASP A 64 3.62 10.41 1.12
CA ASP A 64 4.45 10.69 2.28
C ASP A 64 5.93 10.69 1.89
N TRP A 65 6.58 11.83 2.05
CA TRP A 65 7.99 12.02 1.69
C TRP A 65 8.94 11.04 2.40
N SER A 66 8.68 10.69 3.67
CA SER A 66 9.56 9.82 4.45
C SER A 66 9.43 8.39 3.93
N LEU A 67 8.20 7.91 3.72
CA LEU A 67 7.95 6.61 3.10
C LEU A 67 8.41 6.54 1.64
N MET A 68 8.34 7.64 0.90
CA MET A 68 8.89 7.77 -0.45
C MET A 68 10.41 7.56 -0.45
N TYR A 69 11.14 8.28 0.41
CA TYR A 69 12.59 8.08 0.54
C TYR A 69 12.93 6.66 0.98
N VAL A 70 12.22 6.11 1.96
CA VAL A 70 12.41 4.72 2.40
C VAL A 70 12.14 3.74 1.25
N CYS A 71 11.12 3.97 0.43
CA CYS A 71 10.84 3.16 -0.76
C CYS A 71 12.03 3.18 -1.73
N PHE A 72 12.60 4.35 -2.02
CA PHE A 72 13.77 4.47 -2.89
C PHE A 72 14.97 3.67 -2.35
N PHE A 73 15.30 3.82 -1.07
CA PHE A 73 16.39 3.06 -0.46
C PHE A 73 16.11 1.55 -0.45
N ALA A 74 14.91 1.13 -0.07
CA ALA A 74 14.52 -0.28 -0.09
C ALA A 74 14.65 -0.88 -1.50
N LYS A 75 14.34 -0.10 -2.53
CA LYS A 75 14.49 -0.50 -3.94
C LYS A 75 15.95 -0.66 -4.33
N GLU A 76 16.82 0.28 -3.96
CA GLU A 76 18.27 0.20 -4.21
C GLU A 76 18.90 -1.02 -3.51
N GLU A 77 18.45 -1.34 -2.29
CA GLU A 77 18.92 -2.48 -1.51
C GLU A 77 18.23 -3.82 -1.88
N GLY A 78 17.25 -3.81 -2.79
CA GLY A 78 16.51 -5.01 -3.19
C GLY A 78 15.61 -5.60 -2.11
N VAL A 79 15.18 -4.80 -1.12
CA VAL A 79 14.33 -5.21 0.00
C VAL A 79 12.87 -5.27 -0.45
N LYS A 80 12.24 -6.43 -0.26
CA LYS A 80 10.79 -6.63 -0.48
C LYS A 80 10.06 -6.77 0.84
N LEU A 81 8.90 -6.13 0.97
CA LEU A 81 8.03 -6.34 2.13
C LEU A 81 7.19 -7.61 1.95
N GLY A 82 7.58 -8.67 2.65
CA GLY A 82 6.77 -9.88 2.80
C GLY A 82 5.43 -9.61 3.49
N ASN A 83 4.52 -10.58 3.47
CA ASN A 83 3.17 -10.49 4.06
C ASN A 83 3.19 -10.47 5.60
N THR A 84 3.65 -9.37 6.20
CA THR A 84 3.35 -8.98 7.58
C THR A 84 2.17 -8.02 7.64
#